data_AF-A0A511KC66-F1
#
_entry.id   AF-A0A511KC66-F1
#
_cell.length_a   1.000
_cell.length_b   1.000
_cell.length_c   1.000
_cell.angle_alpha   90.00
_cell.angle_beta   90.00
_cell.angle_gamma   90.00
#
_symmetry.space_group_name_H-M   'P 1'
#
loop_
_entity.id
_entity.type
_entity.pdbx_description
1 polymer ?
#
loop_
_entity_poly.entity_id
_entity_poly.type
_entity_poly.pdbx_seq_one_letter_code
_entity_poly.pdbx_strand_id
1 'polypeptide(L)'
;MPLPPGAEPPLPPVSLSTSLNYSTSDPTTLLDRMAIRELMEGFPAHRDACEWTKMRALFADENAYVFTTWSGGVPIEKFIEISEAGFAKGVKIAHRVNGGTVDVAISGPAAGKRGLGKLKATITQRFTMPTEKKGETCEVDVEADCRLCFFVEKKADGEWKNHFFKGFYEKDRAIPVDPRRIPHFDEAKLASFPEGYRYLAYGQSAAYKIKLDLPQSRGEEHDKFYESFIHWLEGASVESMMQELGV
;
A
#
# COMPACT_ATOMS: atom_id res chain seq x y z
N MET A 1 13.70 3.04 20.12
CA MET A 1 13.48 4.47 19.81
C MET A 1 13.41 4.58 18.29
N PRO A 2 12.50 5.39 17.74
CA PRO A 2 12.39 5.55 16.29
C PRO A 2 13.68 6.13 15.71
N LEU A 3 13.99 5.76 14.48
CA LEU A 3 15.14 6.30 13.76
C LEU A 3 15.05 7.83 13.60
N PRO A 4 16.19 8.57 13.60
CA PRO A 4 16.18 10.01 13.44
C PRO A 4 15.72 10.40 12.02
N PRO A 5 15.16 11.62 11.82
CA PRO A 5 14.74 12.07 10.49
C PRO A 5 15.87 11.99 9.46
N GLY A 6 15.60 11.33 8.34
CA GLY A 6 16.57 11.16 7.24
C GLY A 6 17.51 9.96 7.40
N ALA A 7 17.44 9.20 8.48
CA ALA A 7 18.16 7.94 8.61
C ALA A 7 17.64 6.88 7.64
N GLU A 8 18.54 5.96 7.27
CA GLU A 8 18.20 4.78 6.51
C GLU A 8 17.32 3.84 7.36
N PRO A 9 16.15 3.40 6.85
CA PRO A 9 15.36 2.39 7.55
C PRO A 9 16.08 1.05 7.58
N PRO A 10 15.62 0.08 8.40
CA PRO A 10 16.07 -1.30 8.27
C PRO A 10 15.89 -1.78 6.82
N LEU A 11 16.97 -2.15 6.15
CA LEU A 11 16.94 -2.67 4.80
C LEU A 11 17.48 -4.11 4.78
N PRO A 12 16.95 -4.97 3.90
CA PRO A 12 17.59 -6.26 3.60
C PRO A 12 19.06 -6.03 3.24
N PRO A 13 20.02 -6.73 3.87
CA PRO A 13 21.41 -6.59 3.50
C PRO A 13 21.63 -7.07 2.06
N VAL A 14 22.62 -6.51 1.38
CA VAL A 14 22.94 -6.87 -0.02
C VAL A 14 23.31 -8.35 -0.22
N SER A 15 23.65 -9.05 0.86
CA SER A 15 23.87 -10.50 0.87
C SER A 15 22.57 -11.32 0.87
N LEU A 16 21.45 -10.72 1.27
CA LEU A 16 20.12 -11.35 1.35
C LEU A 16 19.30 -11.10 0.09
N SER A 17 19.26 -9.87 -0.40
CA SER A 17 18.52 -9.49 -1.61
C SER A 17 19.25 -8.42 -2.42
N THR A 18 18.80 -8.22 -3.65
CA THR A 18 19.24 -7.10 -4.47
C THR A 18 18.05 -6.34 -5.06
N SER A 19 18.02 -5.03 -4.81
CA SER A 19 17.06 -4.09 -5.42
C SER A 19 17.63 -3.36 -6.64
N LEU A 20 18.96 -3.41 -6.82
CA LEU A 20 19.67 -2.65 -7.84
C LEU A 20 19.77 -3.45 -9.15
N ASN A 21 19.54 -2.75 -10.27
CA ASN A 21 19.59 -3.31 -11.64
C ASN A 21 20.99 -3.77 -12.10
N TYR A 22 21.98 -3.85 -11.20
CA TYR A 22 23.38 -4.09 -11.54
C TYR A 22 23.86 -5.54 -11.39
N SER A 23 23.02 -6.46 -10.92
CA SER A 23 23.40 -7.89 -10.91
C SER A 23 23.19 -8.50 -12.29
N THR A 24 24.07 -8.18 -13.23
CA THR A 24 24.08 -8.72 -14.61
C THR A 24 24.52 -10.19 -14.69
N SER A 25 24.70 -10.88 -13.56
CA SER A 25 25.20 -12.26 -13.54
C SER A 25 24.11 -13.33 -13.55
N ASP A 26 22.85 -13.02 -13.18
CA ASP A 26 21.75 -13.99 -13.17
C ASP A 26 20.49 -13.48 -13.91
N PRO A 27 20.25 -13.94 -15.15
CA PRO A 27 19.05 -13.63 -15.93
C PRO A 27 17.74 -14.05 -15.24
N THR A 28 17.75 -15.08 -14.39
CA THR A 28 16.53 -15.56 -13.71
C THR A 28 16.02 -14.52 -12.71
N THR A 29 16.93 -13.96 -11.89
CA THR A 29 16.59 -12.88 -10.97
C THR A 29 16.02 -11.63 -11.69
N LEU A 30 16.49 -11.34 -12.92
CA LEU A 30 15.94 -10.24 -13.71
C LEU A 30 14.48 -10.49 -14.14
N LEU A 31 14.18 -11.68 -14.65
CA LEU A 31 12.82 -12.05 -15.06
C LEU A 31 11.86 -12.08 -13.87
N ASP A 32 12.31 -12.57 -12.71
CA ASP A 32 11.53 -12.54 -11.48
C ASP A 32 11.20 -11.11 -11.06
N ARG A 33 12.18 -10.19 -11.13
CA ARG A 33 11.93 -8.77 -10.83
C ARG A 33 10.92 -8.14 -11.81
N MET A 34 10.95 -8.53 -13.09
CA MET A 34 9.98 -8.06 -14.08
C MET A 34 8.57 -8.60 -13.80
N ALA A 35 8.43 -9.90 -13.50
CA ALA A 35 7.14 -10.52 -13.17
C ALA A 35 6.52 -9.90 -11.92
N ILE A 36 7.33 -9.67 -10.88
CA ILE A 36 6.87 -9.00 -9.66
C ILE A 36 6.47 -7.55 -9.97
N ARG A 37 7.24 -6.83 -10.79
CA ARG A 37 6.92 -5.45 -11.16
C ARG A 37 5.58 -5.35 -11.91
N GLU A 38 5.33 -6.27 -12.85
CA GLU A 38 4.04 -6.39 -13.55
C GLU A 38 2.89 -6.66 -12.56
N LEU A 39 3.08 -7.61 -11.64
CA LEU A 39 2.10 -7.92 -10.60
C LEU A 39 1.75 -6.68 -9.75
N MET A 40 2.76 -5.94 -9.30
CA MET A 40 2.57 -4.77 -8.46
C MET A 40 1.79 -3.67 -9.17
N GLU A 41 2.14 -3.37 -10.43
CA GLU A 41 1.47 -2.36 -11.25
C GLU A 41 0.05 -2.78 -11.63
N GLY A 42 -0.18 -4.08 -11.78
CA GLY A 42 -1.50 -4.67 -12.00
C GLY A 42 -2.48 -4.39 -10.87
N PHE A 43 -2.04 -4.32 -9.61
CA PHE A 43 -2.94 -4.08 -8.47
C PHE A 43 -3.74 -2.77 -8.59
N PRO A 44 -3.11 -1.58 -8.64
CA PRO A 44 -3.85 -0.33 -8.81
C PRO A 44 -4.59 -0.29 -10.14
N ALA A 45 -3.97 -0.78 -11.24
CA ALA A 45 -4.58 -0.74 -12.57
C ALA A 45 -5.90 -1.52 -12.63
N HIS A 46 -5.93 -2.76 -12.13
CA HIS A 46 -7.12 -3.60 -12.15
C HIS A 46 -8.16 -3.12 -11.14
N ARG A 47 -7.75 -2.76 -9.93
CA ARG A 47 -8.66 -2.29 -8.89
C ARG A 47 -9.42 -1.04 -9.32
N ASP A 48 -8.71 -0.05 -9.84
CA ASP A 48 -9.29 1.24 -10.17
C ASP A 48 -10.21 1.17 -11.41
N ALA A 49 -10.02 0.13 -12.24
CA ALA A 49 -10.87 -0.18 -13.39
C ALA A 49 -11.96 -1.23 -13.08
N CYS A 50 -12.13 -1.65 -11.82
CA CYS A 50 -13.08 -2.70 -11.41
C CYS A 50 -12.85 -4.06 -12.10
N GLU A 51 -11.63 -4.38 -12.53
CA GLU A 51 -11.28 -5.65 -13.17
C GLU A 51 -11.02 -6.76 -12.12
N TRP A 52 -12.05 -7.10 -11.34
CA TRP A 52 -11.93 -7.90 -10.12
C TRP A 52 -11.30 -9.28 -10.32
N THR A 53 -11.62 -9.97 -11.43
CA THR A 53 -11.02 -11.27 -11.76
C THR A 53 -9.51 -11.15 -11.96
N LYS A 54 -9.05 -10.11 -12.67
CA LYS A 54 -7.62 -9.87 -12.88
C LYS A 54 -6.95 -9.45 -11.57
N MET A 55 -7.61 -8.61 -10.78
CA MET A 55 -7.13 -8.21 -9.46
C MET A 55 -6.93 -9.43 -8.55
N ARG A 56 -7.90 -10.35 -8.48
CA ARG A 56 -7.80 -11.56 -7.66
C ARG A 56 -6.67 -12.47 -8.09
N ALA A 57 -6.38 -12.55 -9.39
CA ALA A 57 -5.34 -13.40 -9.95
C ALA A 57 -3.91 -13.00 -9.52
N LEU A 58 -3.71 -11.77 -9.03
CA LEU A 58 -2.44 -11.29 -8.48
C LEU A 58 -2.11 -11.88 -7.10
N PHE A 59 -3.11 -12.39 -6.39
CA PHE A 59 -2.98 -12.85 -5.00
C PHE A 59 -2.87 -14.36 -4.91
N ALA A 60 -2.21 -14.82 -3.85
CA ALA A 60 -2.16 -16.22 -3.51
C ALA A 60 -3.58 -16.78 -3.29
N ASP A 61 -3.75 -18.08 -3.52
CA ASP A 61 -5.05 -18.74 -3.35
C ASP A 61 -5.45 -18.75 -1.88
N GLU A 62 -4.48 -18.91 -0.98
CA GLU A 62 -4.63 -18.92 0.47
C GLU A 62 -3.78 -17.84 1.12
N ASN A 63 -4.19 -17.39 2.32
CA ASN A 63 -3.44 -16.43 3.16
C ASN A 63 -3.02 -15.16 2.41
N ALA A 64 -3.99 -14.54 1.74
CA ALA A 64 -3.83 -13.31 0.97
C ALA A 64 -4.60 -12.15 1.62
N TYR A 65 -3.89 -11.11 2.08
CA TYR A 65 -4.45 -10.02 2.88
C TYR A 65 -4.12 -8.63 2.35
N VAL A 66 -5.10 -7.73 2.46
CA VAL A 66 -5.01 -6.32 2.05
C VAL A 66 -5.26 -5.40 3.24
N PHE A 67 -4.31 -4.52 3.50
CA PHE A 67 -4.37 -3.53 4.59
C PHE A 67 -4.65 -2.14 4.00
N THR A 68 -5.63 -1.43 4.56
CA THR A 68 -5.96 -0.06 4.18
C THR A 68 -6.11 0.83 5.42
N THR A 69 -6.37 2.12 5.20
CA THR A 69 -6.62 3.11 6.26
C THR A 69 -7.75 2.76 7.23
N TRP A 70 -8.63 1.84 6.88
CA TRP A 70 -9.79 1.45 7.66
C TRP A 70 -9.90 -0.06 7.87
N SER A 71 -8.91 -0.85 7.41
CA SER A 71 -8.87 -2.30 7.63
C SER A 71 -7.58 -2.72 8.34
N GLY A 72 -7.69 -3.62 9.31
CA GLY A 72 -6.55 -4.24 10.00
C GLY A 72 -5.88 -5.36 9.21
N GLY A 73 -6.04 -5.38 7.88
CA GLY A 73 -5.77 -6.55 7.05
C GLY A 73 -7.01 -7.41 6.93
N VAL A 74 -7.55 -7.52 5.72
CA VAL A 74 -8.70 -8.39 5.41
C VAL A 74 -8.35 -9.33 4.26
N PRO A 75 -8.94 -10.54 4.20
CA PRO A 75 -8.77 -11.43 3.05
C PRO A 75 -9.09 -10.71 1.74
N ILE A 76 -8.38 -11.05 0.67
CA ILE A 76 -8.53 -10.41 -0.64
C ILE A 76 -9.97 -10.47 -1.17
N GLU A 77 -10.69 -11.57 -0.95
CA GLU A 77 -12.10 -11.72 -1.31
C GLU A 77 -12.94 -10.65 -0.62
N LYS A 78 -12.71 -10.46 0.68
CA LYS A 78 -13.43 -9.45 1.45
C LYS A 78 -13.07 -8.03 1.00
N PHE A 79 -11.81 -7.80 0.64
CA PHE A 79 -11.37 -6.52 0.09
C PHE A 79 -12.06 -6.20 -1.25
N ILE A 80 -12.21 -7.19 -2.13
CA ILE A 80 -12.91 -7.04 -3.41
C ILE A 80 -14.39 -6.72 -3.16
N GLU A 81 -15.08 -7.47 -2.28
CA GLU A 81 -16.48 -7.19 -1.92
C GLU A 81 -16.69 -5.76 -1.41
N ILE A 82 -15.81 -5.30 -0.51
CA ILE A 82 -15.89 -3.94 0.05
C ILE A 82 -15.62 -2.90 -1.05
N SER A 83 -14.68 -3.18 -1.95
CA SER A 83 -14.36 -2.30 -3.07
C SER A 83 -15.55 -2.20 -4.03
N GLU A 84 -16.14 -3.32 -4.45
CA GLU A 84 -17.35 -3.38 -5.28
C GLU A 84 -18.49 -2.56 -4.67
N ALA A 85 -18.77 -2.78 -3.38
CA ALA A 85 -19.80 -2.03 -2.67
C ALA A 85 -19.49 -0.52 -2.58
N GLY A 86 -18.22 -0.14 -2.48
CA GLY A 86 -17.76 1.24 -2.51
C GLY A 86 -17.98 1.89 -3.89
N PHE A 87 -17.53 1.25 -4.96
CA PHE A 87 -17.71 1.72 -6.33
C PHE A 87 -19.20 1.82 -6.71
N ALA A 88 -20.03 0.85 -6.29
CA ALA A 88 -21.48 0.89 -6.48
C ALA A 88 -22.16 2.08 -5.78
N LYS A 89 -21.57 2.57 -4.68
CA LYS A 89 -22.01 3.79 -3.96
C LYS A 89 -21.42 5.08 -4.52
N GLY A 90 -20.67 5.01 -5.62
CA GLY A 90 -20.08 6.18 -6.28
C GLY A 90 -18.76 6.64 -5.67
N VAL A 91 -18.04 5.79 -4.93
CA VAL A 91 -16.66 6.09 -4.52
C VAL A 91 -15.81 6.30 -5.78
N LYS A 92 -15.11 7.43 -5.82
CA LYS A 92 -14.16 7.78 -6.88
C LYS A 92 -12.76 7.77 -6.28
N ILE A 93 -12.00 6.73 -6.58
CA ILE A 93 -10.63 6.54 -6.09
C ILE A 93 -9.75 6.03 -7.22
N ALA A 94 -8.54 6.55 -7.32
CA ALA A 94 -7.54 6.13 -8.29
C ALA A 94 -6.13 6.22 -7.71
N HIS A 95 -5.20 5.46 -8.28
CA HIS A 95 -3.80 5.41 -7.90
C HIS A 95 -2.93 5.84 -9.07
N ARG A 96 -2.11 6.88 -8.88
CA ARG A 96 -1.05 7.25 -9.81
C ARG A 96 0.25 6.60 -9.37
N VAL A 97 0.78 5.66 -10.16
CA VAL A 97 2.05 4.99 -9.89
C VAL A 97 3.21 5.81 -10.43
N ASN A 98 4.20 6.10 -9.58
CA ASN A 98 5.32 7.00 -9.87
C ASN A 98 6.66 6.25 -10.03
N GLY A 99 6.63 4.92 -10.03
CA GLY A 99 7.80 4.04 -10.08
C GLY A 99 7.80 3.01 -8.95
N GLY A 100 8.73 2.07 -9.00
CA GLY A 100 8.85 1.04 -7.97
C GLY A 100 10.18 0.33 -7.96
N THR A 101 10.45 -0.35 -6.85
CA THR A 101 11.61 -1.21 -6.64
C THR A 101 11.15 -2.63 -6.33
N VAL A 102 11.98 -3.60 -6.72
CA VAL A 102 11.75 -5.01 -6.41
C VAL A 102 13.03 -5.60 -5.85
N ASP A 103 12.89 -6.22 -4.68
CA ASP A 103 13.89 -7.08 -4.06
C ASP A 103 13.48 -8.53 -4.28
N VAL A 104 14.43 -9.37 -4.72
CA VAL A 104 14.27 -10.83 -4.75
C VAL A 104 15.32 -11.40 -3.81
N ALA A 105 14.92 -12.35 -2.95
CA ALA A 105 15.86 -13.04 -2.09
C ALA A 105 16.84 -13.86 -2.95
N ILE A 106 18.15 -13.70 -2.69
CA ILE A 106 19.22 -14.37 -3.44
C ILE A 106 19.98 -15.39 -2.59
N SER A 107 19.71 -15.46 -1.30
CA SER A 107 20.32 -16.41 -0.36
C SER A 107 19.31 -16.89 0.68
N GLY A 108 19.70 -17.90 1.47
CA GLY A 108 18.84 -18.49 2.49
C GLY A 108 17.69 -19.34 1.93
N PRO A 109 16.73 -19.75 2.78
CA PRO A 109 15.66 -20.67 2.40
C PRO A 109 14.67 -20.08 1.38
N ALA A 110 14.60 -18.76 1.30
CA ALA A 110 13.73 -17.99 0.42
C ALA A 110 14.36 -17.62 -0.94
N ALA A 111 15.63 -17.98 -1.18
CA ALA A 111 16.36 -17.66 -2.41
C ALA A 111 15.57 -18.07 -3.66
N GLY A 112 15.30 -17.11 -4.55
CA GLY A 112 14.53 -17.30 -5.79
C GLY A 112 13.05 -17.66 -5.59
N LYS A 113 12.55 -17.64 -4.35
CA LYS A 113 11.18 -18.02 -3.99
C LYS A 113 10.37 -16.84 -3.45
N ARG A 114 11.01 -15.86 -2.84
CA ARG A 114 10.34 -14.68 -2.28
C ARG A 114 10.90 -13.39 -2.81
N GLY A 115 10.00 -12.44 -2.93
CA GLY A 115 10.32 -11.08 -3.30
C GLY A 115 9.51 -10.07 -2.51
N LEU A 116 9.96 -8.83 -2.57
CA LEU A 116 9.29 -7.68 -2.02
C LEU A 116 9.15 -6.62 -3.10
N GLY A 117 7.91 -6.28 -3.42
CA GLY A 117 7.57 -5.18 -4.27
C GLY A 117 7.32 -3.91 -3.47
N LYS A 118 7.84 -2.76 -3.92
CA LYS A 118 7.49 -1.45 -3.36
C LYS A 118 7.19 -0.44 -4.47
N LEU A 119 5.93 -0.04 -4.62
CA LEU A 119 5.50 1.02 -5.53
C LEU A 119 5.41 2.35 -4.81
N LYS A 120 5.96 3.40 -5.40
CA LYS A 120 5.61 4.78 -5.03
C LYS A 120 4.31 5.14 -5.74
N ALA A 121 3.30 5.58 -4.99
CA ALA A 121 2.01 5.93 -5.55
C ALA A 121 1.43 7.19 -4.90
N THR A 122 0.52 7.85 -5.61
CA THR A 122 -0.40 8.82 -5.02
C THR A 122 -1.81 8.24 -5.11
N ILE A 123 -2.48 8.09 -3.97
CA ILE A 123 -3.91 7.77 -3.91
C ILE A 123 -4.68 9.07 -4.05
N THR A 124 -5.54 9.17 -5.04
CA THR A 124 -6.50 10.27 -5.18
C THR A 124 -7.89 9.74 -4.88
N GLN A 125 -8.56 10.27 -3.86
CA GLN A 125 -9.96 9.96 -3.58
C GLN A 125 -10.77 11.25 -3.55
N ARG A 126 -11.89 11.26 -4.30
CA ARG A 126 -12.80 12.40 -4.35
C ARG A 126 -13.86 12.30 -3.26
N PHE A 127 -14.08 13.42 -2.57
CA PHE A 127 -15.13 13.58 -1.57
C PHE A 127 -16.01 14.79 -1.88
N THR A 128 -17.23 14.78 -1.34
CA THR A 128 -18.06 15.99 -1.24
C THR A 128 -17.91 16.55 0.17
N MET A 129 -17.46 17.80 0.27
CA MET A 129 -17.16 18.44 1.55
C MET A 129 -17.95 19.75 1.70
N PRO A 130 -18.32 20.15 2.93
CA PRO A 130 -18.94 21.44 3.15
C PRO A 130 -17.98 22.58 2.81
N THR A 131 -18.52 23.74 2.47
CA THR A 131 -17.80 25.01 2.37
C THR A 131 -18.13 25.88 3.59
N GLU A 132 -17.51 27.05 3.72
CA GLU A 132 -17.88 28.02 4.77
C GLU A 132 -19.33 28.52 4.64
N LYS A 133 -19.88 28.52 3.42
CA LYS A 133 -21.26 28.90 3.19
C LYS A 133 -22.19 27.76 3.60
N LYS A 134 -23.03 28.02 4.60
CA LYS A 134 -23.99 27.05 5.13
C LYS A 134 -24.87 26.45 4.01
N GLY A 135 -24.91 25.12 3.96
CA GLY A 135 -25.70 24.36 2.98
C GLY A 135 -25.03 24.19 1.61
N GLU A 136 -23.83 24.73 1.41
CA GLU A 136 -23.07 24.58 0.17
C GLU A 136 -21.93 23.58 0.35
N THR A 137 -21.76 22.71 -0.65
CA THR A 137 -20.69 21.72 -0.72
C THR A 137 -19.87 21.88 -2.00
N CYS A 138 -18.63 21.39 -1.98
CA CYS A 138 -17.81 21.24 -3.18
C CYS A 138 -17.21 19.84 -3.29
N GLU A 139 -16.84 19.44 -4.50
CA GLU A 139 -15.99 18.26 -4.70
C GLU A 139 -14.53 18.62 -4.38
N VAL A 140 -13.87 17.73 -3.66
CA VAL A 140 -12.47 17.86 -3.22
C VAL A 140 -11.76 16.57 -3.53
N ASP A 141 -10.67 16.66 -4.29
CA ASP A 141 -9.74 15.55 -4.50
C ASP A 141 -8.71 15.57 -3.37
N VAL A 142 -8.71 14.53 -2.55
CA VAL A 142 -7.66 14.30 -1.57
C VAL A 142 -6.59 13.42 -2.20
N GLU A 143 -5.36 13.91 -2.18
CA GLU A 143 -4.19 13.19 -2.69
C GLU A 143 -3.28 12.80 -1.53
N ALA A 144 -3.04 11.50 -1.35
CA ALA A 144 -2.12 10.95 -0.36
C ALA A 144 -0.95 10.26 -1.06
N ASP A 145 0.25 10.80 -0.88
CA ASP A 145 1.49 10.16 -1.31
C ASP A 145 1.81 9.00 -0.36
N CYS A 146 2.09 7.84 -0.93
CA CYS A 146 2.30 6.62 -0.19
C CYS A 146 3.27 5.67 -0.90
N ARG A 147 3.64 4.60 -0.19
CA ARG A 147 4.24 3.43 -0.81
C ARG A 147 3.37 2.22 -0.60
N LEU A 148 3.09 1.50 -1.68
CA LEU A 148 2.34 0.26 -1.67
C LEU A 148 3.34 -0.89 -1.71
N CYS A 149 3.35 -1.73 -0.67
CA CYS A 149 4.32 -2.81 -0.53
C CYS A 149 3.62 -4.17 -0.68
N PHE A 150 4.30 -5.08 -1.37
CA PHE A 150 3.80 -6.37 -1.80
C PHE A 150 4.76 -7.46 -1.34
N PHE A 151 4.26 -8.43 -0.60
CA PHE A 151 5.02 -9.57 -0.11
C PHE A 151 4.65 -10.76 -1.00
N VAL A 152 5.55 -11.08 -1.93
CA VAL A 152 5.26 -12.02 -3.02
C VAL A 152 6.06 -13.29 -2.89
N GLU A 153 5.41 -14.42 -3.21
CA GLU A 153 6.00 -15.75 -3.23
C GLU A 153 5.80 -16.38 -4.61
N LYS A 154 6.81 -17.14 -5.06
CA LYS A 154 6.80 -17.87 -6.32
C LYS A 154 6.23 -19.26 -6.10
N LYS A 155 5.15 -19.58 -6.79
CA LYS A 155 4.53 -20.91 -6.81
C LYS A 155 5.43 -21.92 -7.50
N ALA A 156 5.15 -23.21 -7.29
CA ALA A 156 5.89 -24.31 -7.90
C ALA A 156 5.83 -24.32 -9.44
N ASP A 157 4.77 -23.77 -10.03
CA ASP A 157 4.61 -23.56 -11.48
C ASP A 157 5.38 -22.34 -12.02
N GLY A 158 6.02 -21.57 -11.14
CA GLY A 158 6.81 -20.40 -11.47
C GLY A 158 6.06 -19.08 -11.42
N GLU A 159 4.75 -19.08 -11.18
CA GLU A 159 3.97 -17.84 -11.05
C GLU A 159 4.27 -17.10 -9.74
N TRP A 160 4.40 -15.78 -9.80
CA TRP A 160 4.48 -14.93 -8.60
C TRP A 160 3.08 -14.55 -8.12
N LYS A 161 2.84 -14.67 -6.81
CA LYS A 161 1.57 -14.29 -6.18
C LYS A 161 1.82 -13.47 -4.91
N ASN A 162 0.91 -12.55 -4.63
CA ASN A 162 0.94 -11.69 -3.45
C ASN A 162 0.24 -12.32 -2.25
N HIS A 163 0.92 -12.39 -1.11
CA HIS A 163 0.33 -12.75 0.18
C HIS A 163 -0.11 -11.51 0.97
N PHE A 164 0.70 -10.45 1.00
CA PHE A 164 0.37 -9.28 1.80
C PHE A 164 0.51 -8.01 0.98
N PHE A 165 -0.54 -7.19 0.94
CA PHE A 165 -0.50 -5.82 0.46
C PHE A 165 -0.63 -4.88 1.65
N LYS A 166 0.42 -4.12 1.97
CA LYS A 166 0.38 -3.11 3.04
C LYS A 166 1.13 -1.88 2.59
N GLY A 167 0.55 -0.71 2.86
CA GLY A 167 1.14 0.56 2.50
C GLY A 167 1.55 1.40 3.70
N PHE A 168 2.38 2.40 3.43
CA PHE A 168 2.67 3.47 4.38
C PHE A 168 2.48 4.83 3.71
N TYR A 169 2.09 5.82 4.52
CA TYR A 169 1.63 7.12 4.04
C TYR A 169 2.65 8.21 4.37
N GLU A 170 3.04 8.98 3.36
CA GLU A 170 4.16 9.93 3.48
C GLU A 170 3.65 11.34 3.82
N LYS A 171 2.64 11.81 3.09
CA LYS A 171 1.97 13.10 3.26
C LYS A 171 0.71 13.15 2.40
N ASP A 172 -0.24 13.99 2.76
CA ASP A 172 -1.43 14.24 1.93
C ASP A 172 -1.84 15.71 1.85
N ARG A 173 -2.78 15.97 0.94
CA ARG A 173 -3.37 17.30 0.71
C ARG A 173 -4.78 17.18 0.18
N ALA A 174 -5.58 18.21 0.41
CA ALA A 174 -6.91 18.38 -0.16
C ALA A 174 -6.91 19.48 -1.22
N ILE A 175 -7.44 19.20 -2.40
CA ILE A 175 -7.48 20.12 -3.54
C ILE A 175 -8.93 20.24 -4.00
N PRO A 176 -9.53 21.44 -4.00
CA PRO A 176 -10.87 21.60 -4.55
C PRO A 176 -10.86 21.35 -6.06
N VAL A 177 -11.84 20.57 -6.53
CA VAL A 177 -11.99 20.27 -7.96
C VAL A 177 -12.36 21.52 -8.75
N ASP A 178 -13.27 22.32 -8.21
CA ASP A 178 -13.50 23.69 -8.69
C ASP A 178 -12.59 24.63 -7.90
N PRO A 179 -11.56 25.22 -8.51
CA PRO A 179 -10.59 26.08 -7.81
C PRO A 179 -11.20 27.37 -7.25
N ARG A 180 -12.47 27.66 -7.55
CA ARG A 180 -13.23 28.79 -7.01
C ARG A 180 -13.99 28.43 -5.73
N ARG A 181 -13.98 27.15 -5.32
CA ARG A 181 -14.66 26.65 -4.12
C ARG A 181 -13.62 26.23 -3.08
N ILE A 182 -13.75 26.72 -1.86
CA ILE A 182 -12.83 26.37 -0.76
C ILE A 182 -13.57 25.44 0.22
N PRO A 183 -13.06 24.22 0.47
CA PRO A 183 -13.65 23.34 1.47
C PRO A 183 -13.40 23.87 2.87
N HIS A 184 -14.37 23.66 3.75
CA HIS A 184 -14.26 23.94 5.17
C HIS A 184 -14.02 22.63 5.94
N PHE A 185 -13.01 22.63 6.80
CA PHE A 185 -12.64 21.49 7.61
C PHE A 185 -12.80 21.79 9.09
N ASP A 186 -13.21 20.78 9.85
CA ASP A 186 -13.14 20.81 11.32
C ASP A 186 -11.68 20.59 11.75
N GLU A 187 -11.05 21.66 12.24
CA GLU A 187 -9.66 21.68 12.69
C GLU A 187 -9.38 20.70 13.83
N ALA A 188 -10.29 20.57 14.80
CA ALA A 188 -10.10 19.67 15.93
C ALA A 188 -10.17 18.21 15.48
N LYS A 189 -11.09 17.90 14.56
CA LYS A 189 -11.18 16.58 13.95
C LYS A 189 -9.97 16.28 13.07
N LEU A 190 -9.50 17.22 12.24
CA LEU A 190 -8.29 17.06 11.44
C LEU A 190 -7.05 16.79 12.30
N ALA A 191 -6.89 17.52 13.41
CA ALA A 191 -5.77 17.36 14.33
C ALA A 191 -5.73 15.97 15.01
N SER A 192 -6.86 15.25 15.04
CA SER A 192 -6.93 13.89 15.57
C SER A 192 -6.37 12.81 14.62
N PHE A 193 -6.13 13.14 13.34
CA PHE A 193 -5.63 12.19 12.35
C PHE A 193 -4.11 12.35 12.10
N PRO A 194 -3.40 11.23 11.85
CA PRO A 194 -1.96 11.25 11.58
C PRO A 194 -1.58 12.06 10.34
N GLU A 195 -0.41 12.70 10.39
CA GLU A 195 0.06 13.64 9.36
C GLU A 195 0.16 13.02 7.96
N GLY A 196 0.62 11.77 7.86
CA GLY A 196 0.84 11.13 6.55
C GLY A 196 -0.42 10.93 5.71
N TYR A 197 -1.60 10.89 6.33
CA TYR A 197 -2.89 10.58 5.68
C TYR A 197 -4.06 11.33 6.34
N ARG A 198 -3.81 12.55 6.81
CA ARG A 198 -4.74 13.35 7.61
C ARG A 198 -6.04 13.66 6.88
N TYR A 199 -5.94 14.22 5.67
CA TYR A 199 -7.10 14.58 4.86
C TYR A 199 -7.80 13.34 4.29
N LEU A 200 -7.04 12.28 3.97
CA LEU A 200 -7.61 11.02 3.50
C LEU A 200 -8.44 10.36 4.62
N ALA A 201 -7.87 10.29 5.83
CA ALA A 201 -8.56 9.85 7.03
C ALA A 201 -9.81 10.71 7.30
N TYR A 202 -9.70 12.03 7.21
CA TYR A 202 -10.83 12.93 7.39
C TYR A 202 -11.99 12.62 6.44
N GLY A 203 -11.72 12.50 5.14
CA GLY A 203 -12.74 12.16 4.15
C GLY A 203 -13.36 10.78 4.39
N GLN A 204 -12.54 9.78 4.68
CA GLN A 204 -13.01 8.41 4.90
C GLN A 204 -13.73 8.21 6.24
N SER A 205 -13.46 9.06 7.25
CA SER A 205 -14.06 8.97 8.59
C SER A 205 -15.57 9.15 8.60
N ALA A 206 -16.16 9.67 7.52
CA ALA A 206 -17.61 9.75 7.36
C ALA A 206 -18.26 8.38 7.15
N ALA A 207 -17.50 7.39 6.66
CA ALA A 207 -17.99 6.05 6.34
C ALA A 207 -17.30 4.93 7.14
N TYR A 208 -16.11 5.18 7.67
CA TYR A 208 -15.28 4.14 8.28
C TYR A 208 -14.64 4.58 9.59
N LYS A 209 -14.32 3.59 10.45
CA LYS A 209 -13.42 3.78 11.59
C LYS A 209 -11.98 3.73 11.09
N ILE A 210 -11.26 4.83 11.25
CA ILE A 210 -9.89 5.00 10.74
C ILE A 210 -8.88 4.37 11.72
N LYS A 211 -7.90 3.64 11.18
CA LYS A 211 -6.70 3.22 11.90
C LYS A 211 -5.74 4.39 12.03
N LEU A 212 -5.28 4.66 13.24
CA LEU A 212 -4.39 5.79 13.56
C LEU A 212 -2.92 5.36 13.72
N ASP A 213 -2.69 4.06 13.72
CA ASP A 213 -1.43 3.35 13.95
C ASP A 213 -0.79 2.83 12.64
N LEU A 214 -1.21 3.35 11.48
CA LEU A 214 -0.61 2.95 10.22
C LEU A 214 0.81 3.49 10.08
N PRO A 215 1.72 2.74 9.43
CA PRO A 215 3.04 3.23 9.09
C PRO A 215 2.97 4.54 8.30
N GLN A 216 3.80 5.50 8.72
CA GLN A 216 3.97 6.78 8.04
C GLN A 216 5.35 6.84 7.35
N SER A 217 5.84 8.03 7.01
CA SER A 217 7.20 8.21 6.46
C SER A 217 8.34 7.93 7.45
N ARG A 218 8.02 7.83 8.75
CA ARG A 218 8.97 7.60 9.86
C ARG A 218 8.23 7.15 11.12
N GLY A 219 8.98 6.73 12.13
CA GLY A 219 8.47 6.36 13.44
C GLY A 219 8.46 4.85 13.64
N GLU A 220 8.06 4.42 14.83
CA GLU A 220 8.16 3.01 15.24
C GLU A 220 7.37 2.06 14.30
N GLU A 221 6.16 2.44 13.89
CA GLU A 221 5.36 1.63 12.96
C GLU A 221 5.96 1.56 11.55
N HIS A 222 6.69 2.60 11.13
CA HIS A 222 7.46 2.56 9.89
C HIS A 222 8.65 1.62 10.01
N ASP A 223 9.42 1.74 11.09
CA ASP A 223 10.65 0.97 11.28
C ASP A 223 10.32 -0.53 11.41
N LYS A 224 9.30 -0.90 12.20
CA LYS A 224 8.77 -2.27 12.28
C LYS A 224 8.28 -2.79 10.93
N PHE A 225 7.61 -1.95 10.14
CA PHE A 225 7.15 -2.39 8.83
C PHE A 225 8.31 -2.69 7.88
N TYR A 226 9.41 -1.94 7.97
CA TYR A 226 10.64 -2.26 7.23
C TYR A 226 11.35 -3.51 7.76
N GLU A 227 11.34 -3.78 9.07
CA GLU A 227 11.84 -5.05 9.63
C GLU A 227 11.10 -6.26 9.04
N SER A 228 9.78 -6.15 8.85
CA SER A 228 8.99 -7.22 8.22
C SER A 228 9.42 -7.54 6.79
N PHE A 229 10.03 -6.58 6.07
CA PHE A 229 10.60 -6.83 4.75
C PHE A 229 11.79 -7.79 4.82
N ILE A 230 12.62 -7.63 5.84
CA ILE A 230 13.80 -8.47 6.09
C ILE A 230 13.32 -9.87 6.46
N HIS A 231 12.44 -10.00 7.45
CA HIS A 231 11.93 -11.30 7.90
C HIS A 231 11.26 -12.08 6.76
N TRP A 232 10.49 -11.41 5.90
CA TRP A 232 9.89 -12.05 4.72
C TRP A 232 10.94 -12.64 3.77
N LEU A 233 11.98 -11.85 3.44
CA LEU A 233 13.06 -12.26 2.54
C LEU A 233 14.02 -13.26 3.18
N GLU A 234 14.11 -13.33 4.51
CA GLU A 234 14.82 -14.37 5.25
C GLU A 234 14.07 -15.71 5.28
N GLY A 235 12.77 -15.70 4.97
CA GLY A 235 11.94 -16.91 4.89
C GLY A 235 10.97 -17.12 6.06
N ALA A 236 10.60 -16.06 6.81
CA ALA A 236 9.58 -16.16 7.86
C ALA A 236 8.28 -16.79 7.35
N SER A 237 7.68 -17.72 8.10
CA SER A 237 6.44 -18.39 7.65
C SER A 237 5.31 -17.39 7.37
N VAL A 238 4.37 -17.74 6.49
CA VAL A 238 3.21 -16.88 6.21
C VAL A 238 2.42 -16.63 7.50
N GLU A 239 2.33 -17.62 8.38
CA GLU A 239 1.69 -17.54 9.68
C GLU A 239 2.40 -16.55 10.61
N SER A 240 3.74 -16.57 10.65
CA SER A 240 4.54 -15.58 11.41
C SER A 240 4.33 -14.17 10.87
N MET A 241 4.29 -14.01 9.54
CA MET A 241 4.05 -12.71 8.92
C MET A 241 2.64 -12.18 9.21
N MET A 242 1.61 -13.04 9.25
CA MET A 242 0.26 -12.65 9.65
C MET A 242 0.25 -12.04 11.05
N GLN A 243 0.89 -12.72 12.02
CA GLN A 243 1.00 -12.22 13.39
C GLN A 243 1.76 -10.89 13.46
N GLU A 244 2.89 -10.79 12.75
CA GLU A 244 3.72 -9.57 12.72
C GLU A 244 3.00 -8.39 12.08
N LEU A 245 2.24 -8.62 10.99
CA LEU A 245 1.53 -7.58 10.27
C LEU A 245 0.19 -7.19 10.92
N GLY A 246 -0.30 -8.00 11.86
CA GLY A 246 -1.49 -7.73 12.67
C GLY A 246 -2.79 -8.32 12.11
N VAL A 247 -2.72 -9.50 11.50
CA VAL A 247 -3.86 -10.24 10.92
C VAL A 247 -4.22 -11.45 11.78
#